data_AF-A0A9D1MJ47-F1
#
_entry.id   AF-A0A9D1MJ47-F1
#
_cell.length_a   1.000
_cell.length_b   1.000
_cell.length_c   1.000
_cell.angle_alpha   90.00
_cell.angle_beta   90.00
_cell.angle_gamma   90.00
#
_symmetry.space_group_name_H-M   'P 1'
#
loop_
_entity.id
_entity.type
_entity.pdbx_description
1 polymer ?
#
loop_
_entity_poly.entity_id
_entity_poly.type
_entity_poly.pdbx_seq_one_letter_code
_entity_poly.pdbx_strand_id
1 'polypeptide(L)'
;MEFEEISKDLQETFLRLYKENLNICESILEDDRWIYPILRINSASEPKLISMQSQDNKADFDIMIKKVKEILNSQSFDTASLSYSSSSVLKNSDALVTYLVDKSGVGALYFTAYHFKGLLKKKVVFDKHLLGAVIDNAL
;
A
#
# COMPACT_ATOMS: atom_id res chain seq x y z
N MET A 1 8.64 -15.71 -4.55
CA MET A 1 9.94 -15.10 -4.86
C MET A 1 10.35 -14.32 -3.62
N GLU A 2 11.63 -14.38 -3.26
CA GLU A 2 12.19 -13.52 -2.22
C GLU A 2 12.51 -12.14 -2.81
N PHE A 3 12.56 -11.11 -1.97
CA PHE A 3 12.82 -9.74 -2.46
C PHE A 3 14.21 -9.59 -3.06
N GLU A 4 15.17 -10.35 -2.57
CA GLU A 4 16.54 -10.38 -3.05
C GLU A 4 16.66 -11.03 -4.43
N GLU A 5 15.65 -11.79 -4.87
CA GLU A 5 15.62 -12.46 -6.16
C GLU A 5 15.15 -11.55 -7.31
N ILE A 6 14.47 -10.43 -7.03
CA ILE A 6 14.13 -9.44 -8.06
C ILE A 6 15.33 -8.57 -8.42
N SER A 7 15.30 -7.94 -9.59
CA SER A 7 16.37 -7.04 -10.04
C SER A 7 16.60 -5.89 -9.07
N LYS A 8 17.86 -5.42 -8.96
CA LYS A 8 18.19 -4.28 -8.09
C LYS A 8 17.37 -3.03 -8.42
N ASP A 9 17.19 -2.74 -9.70
CA ASP A 9 16.38 -1.60 -10.15
C ASP A 9 14.93 -1.68 -9.64
N LEU A 10 14.37 -2.90 -9.59
CA LEU A 10 13.01 -3.12 -9.09
C LEU A 10 12.96 -3.03 -7.56
N GLN A 11 13.96 -3.56 -6.85
CA GLN A 11 14.09 -3.37 -5.40
C GLN A 11 14.15 -1.88 -5.05
N GLU A 12 14.98 -1.11 -5.74
CA GLU A 12 15.12 0.34 -5.54
C GLU A 12 13.80 1.08 -5.85
N THR A 13 13.13 0.68 -6.93
CA THR A 13 11.81 1.22 -7.29
C THR A 13 10.79 0.98 -6.20
N PHE A 14 10.66 -0.25 -5.69
CA PHE A 14 9.71 -0.56 -4.62
C PHE A 14 10.07 0.13 -3.30
N LEU A 15 11.35 0.19 -2.92
CA LEU A 15 11.78 0.88 -1.71
C LEU A 15 11.50 2.38 -1.79
N ARG A 16 11.68 3.01 -2.96
CA ARG A 16 11.34 4.42 -3.19
C ARG A 16 9.83 4.63 -3.07
N LEU A 17 9.02 3.85 -3.80
CA LEU A 17 7.56 3.95 -3.78
C LEU A 17 6.99 3.73 -2.38
N TYR A 18 7.55 2.75 -1.65
CA TYR A 18 7.15 2.46 -0.28
C TYR A 18 7.37 3.67 0.64
N LYS A 19 8.56 4.29 0.59
CA LYS A 19 8.87 5.49 1.39
C LYS A 19 7.96 6.67 1.03
N GLU A 20 7.72 6.90 -0.27
CA GLU A 20 6.80 7.94 -0.73
C GLU A 20 5.39 7.69 -0.21
N ASN A 21 4.91 6.45 -0.29
CA ASN A 21 3.59 6.06 0.19
C ASN A 21 3.47 6.21 1.71
N LEU A 22 4.50 5.86 2.49
CA LEU A 22 4.52 6.08 3.93
C LEU A 22 4.34 7.57 4.28
N ASN A 23 5.05 8.46 3.60
CA ASN A 23 4.94 9.90 3.84
C ASN A 23 3.52 10.43 3.52
N ILE A 24 2.91 9.95 2.43
CA ILE A 24 1.53 10.32 2.07
C ILE A 24 0.55 9.81 3.14
N CYS A 25 0.72 8.56 3.56
CA CYS A 25 -0.14 7.92 4.54
C CYS A 25 0.01 8.52 5.94
N GLU A 26 1.20 9.00 6.31
CA GLU A 26 1.45 9.69 7.58
C GLU A 26 0.49 10.87 7.75
N SER A 27 0.41 11.77 6.77
CA SER A 27 -0.48 12.93 6.80
C SER A 27 -1.95 12.52 6.95
N ILE A 28 -2.40 11.49 6.21
CA ILE A 28 -3.80 11.02 6.29
C ILE A 28 -4.10 10.43 7.67
N LEU A 29 -3.17 9.64 8.23
CA LEU A 29 -3.35 9.04 9.54
C LEU A 29 -3.33 10.10 10.65
N GLU A 30 -2.51 11.14 10.54
CA GLU A 30 -2.52 12.25 11.51
C GLU A 30 -3.89 12.94 11.59
N ASP A 31 -4.56 13.07 10.45
CA ASP A 31 -5.89 13.67 10.34
C ASP A 31 -7.01 12.69 10.74
N ASP A 32 -7.10 11.53 10.08
CA ASP A 32 -8.26 10.62 10.14
C ASP A 32 -8.03 9.36 10.96
N ARG A 33 -6.83 9.15 11.51
CA ARG A 33 -6.38 7.97 12.29
C ARG A 33 -6.50 6.61 11.60
N TRP A 34 -7.05 6.59 10.41
CA TRP A 34 -7.39 5.40 9.66
C TRP A 34 -7.33 5.70 8.17
N ILE A 35 -6.77 4.79 7.40
CA ILE A 35 -6.76 4.87 5.94
C ILE A 35 -7.78 3.87 5.40
N TYR A 36 -8.83 4.39 4.78
CA TYR A 36 -9.70 3.58 3.95
C TYR A 36 -8.96 3.12 2.69
N PRO A 37 -9.29 1.92 2.16
CA PRO A 37 -8.64 1.40 0.97
C PRO A 37 -8.61 2.38 -0.20
N ILE A 38 -7.41 2.74 -0.61
CA ILE A 38 -7.17 3.65 -1.72
C ILE A 38 -6.10 3.08 -2.65
N LEU A 39 -6.41 3.06 -3.94
CA LEU A 39 -5.49 2.73 -5.00
C LEU A 39 -4.97 4.01 -5.62
N ARG A 40 -3.65 4.21 -5.54
CA ARG A 40 -2.94 5.25 -6.28
C ARG A 40 -2.28 4.63 -7.50
N ILE A 41 -2.48 5.24 -8.66
CA ILE A 41 -1.92 4.79 -9.93
C ILE A 41 -1.05 5.91 -10.48
N ASN A 42 0.23 5.60 -10.69
CA ASN A 42 1.20 6.51 -11.27
C ASN A 42 1.40 6.15 -12.73
N SER A 43 1.37 7.16 -13.58
CA SER A 43 1.67 7.09 -15.00
C SER A 43 2.50 8.31 -15.41
N ALA A 44 2.78 8.47 -16.69
CA ALA A 44 3.43 9.66 -17.23
C ALA A 44 2.63 10.96 -16.99
N SER A 45 1.34 10.86 -16.66
CA SER A 45 0.47 11.98 -16.29
C SER A 45 0.39 12.15 -14.76
N GLU A 46 -0.51 13.02 -14.29
CA GLU A 46 -0.76 13.15 -12.85
C GLU A 46 -1.24 11.82 -12.22
N PRO A 47 -0.85 11.54 -10.95
CA PRO A 47 -1.32 10.36 -10.24
C PRO A 47 -2.84 10.33 -10.08
N LYS A 48 -3.45 9.18 -10.36
CA LYS A 48 -4.88 8.94 -10.16
C LYS A 48 -5.12 8.25 -8.82
N LEU A 49 -6.11 8.72 -8.07
CA LEU A 49 -6.57 8.11 -6.82
C LEU A 49 -7.95 7.47 -7.03
N ILE A 50 -8.13 6.25 -6.56
CA ILE A 50 -9.37 5.49 -6.66
C ILE A 50 -9.70 4.91 -5.28
N SER A 51 -10.88 5.23 -4.75
CA SER A 51 -11.37 4.59 -3.53
C SER A 51 -11.73 3.12 -3.84
N MET A 52 -11.22 2.22 -3.00
CA MET A 52 -11.43 0.78 -3.10
C MET A 52 -12.37 0.26 -2.01
N GLN A 53 -13.01 1.15 -1.25
CA GLN A 53 -13.93 0.80 -0.18
C GLN A 53 -15.13 -0.01 -0.73
N SER A 54 -15.43 -1.13 -0.09
CA SER A 54 -16.61 -1.92 -0.41
C SER A 54 -17.89 -1.28 0.17
N GLN A 55 -19.04 -1.60 -0.42
CA GLN A 55 -20.33 -1.10 0.07
C GLN A 55 -20.69 -1.60 1.49
N ASP A 56 -20.11 -2.72 1.92
CA ASP A 56 -20.33 -3.32 3.24
C ASP A 56 -19.23 -2.97 4.26
N ASN A 57 -18.30 -2.06 3.91
CA ASN A 57 -17.17 -1.62 4.73
C ASN A 57 -16.22 -2.74 5.21
N LYS A 58 -16.30 -3.93 4.62
CA LYS A 58 -15.36 -5.02 4.92
C LYS A 58 -14.25 -5.05 3.88
N ALA A 59 -13.03 -4.74 4.32
CA ALA A 59 -11.84 -4.89 3.51
C ALA A 59 -11.48 -6.38 3.39
N ASP A 60 -11.86 -6.98 2.26
CA ASP A 60 -11.37 -8.29 1.83
C ASP A 60 -10.19 -8.08 0.87
N PHE A 61 -9.01 -8.52 1.28
CA PHE A 61 -7.78 -8.30 0.52
C PHE A 61 -7.84 -8.96 -0.85
N ASP A 62 -8.34 -10.19 -0.96
CA ASP A 62 -8.37 -10.92 -2.22
C ASP A 62 -9.34 -10.26 -3.23
N ILE A 63 -10.50 -9.79 -2.74
CA ILE A 63 -11.44 -9.04 -3.57
C ILE A 63 -10.83 -7.71 -4.02
N MET A 64 -10.14 -6.99 -3.13
CA MET A 64 -9.48 -5.74 -3.48
C MET A 64 -8.39 -5.95 -4.53
N ILE A 65 -7.52 -6.95 -4.35
CA ILE A 65 -6.46 -7.24 -5.30
C ILE A 65 -7.03 -7.63 -6.67
N LYS A 66 -8.11 -8.41 -6.72
CA LYS A 66 -8.78 -8.71 -7.99
C LYS A 66 -9.25 -7.44 -8.71
N LYS A 67 -9.87 -6.50 -8.00
CA LYS A 67 -10.29 -5.22 -8.58
C LYS A 67 -9.10 -4.36 -8.99
N VAL A 68 -8.01 -4.35 -8.21
CA VAL A 68 -6.78 -3.66 -8.59
C VAL A 68 -6.27 -4.19 -9.92
N LYS A 69 -6.21 -5.52 -10.09
CA LYS A 69 -5.82 -6.15 -11.37
C LYS A 69 -6.71 -5.72 -12.52
N GLU A 70 -8.03 -5.78 -12.35
CA GLU A 70 -9.00 -5.34 -13.37
C GLU A 70 -8.77 -3.88 -13.79
N ILE A 71 -8.55 -2.98 -12.83
CA ILE A 71 -8.27 -1.57 -13.09
C ILE A 71 -6.93 -1.41 -13.82
N LEU A 72 -5.85 -2.01 -13.31
CA LEU A 72 -4.51 -1.85 -13.89
C LEU A 72 -4.40 -2.46 -15.28
N ASN A 73 -5.11 -3.55 -15.57
CA ASN A 73 -5.17 -4.14 -16.91
C ASN A 73 -6.03 -3.32 -17.89
N SER A 74 -6.81 -2.35 -17.42
CA SER A 74 -7.68 -1.52 -18.27
C SER A 74 -7.04 -0.22 -18.75
N GLN A 75 -5.86 0.14 -18.24
CA GLN A 75 -5.21 1.42 -18.53
C GLN A 75 -3.68 1.33 -18.40
N SER A 76 -2.95 2.19 -19.10
CA SER A 76 -1.49 2.27 -18.94
C SER A 76 -1.11 2.83 -17.57
N PHE A 77 -0.08 2.25 -16.95
CA PHE A 77 0.50 2.72 -15.71
C PHE A 77 1.99 2.38 -15.66
N ASP A 78 2.74 3.07 -14.80
CA ASP A 78 4.13 2.74 -14.50
C ASP A 78 4.23 1.97 -13.18
N THR A 79 3.57 2.49 -12.14
CA THR A 79 3.53 1.88 -10.80
C THR A 79 2.18 2.13 -10.15
N ALA A 80 1.79 1.30 -9.20
CA ALA A 80 0.58 1.47 -8.42
C ALA A 80 0.81 1.10 -6.95
N SER A 81 0.04 1.71 -6.06
CA SER A 81 0.05 1.40 -4.63
C SER A 81 -1.37 1.33 -4.07
N LEU A 82 -1.76 0.18 -3.51
CA LEU A 82 -2.94 0.03 -2.67
C LEU A 82 -2.53 0.20 -1.21
N SER A 83 -3.18 1.11 -0.49
CA SER A 83 -2.88 1.41 0.91
C SER A 83 -4.15 1.38 1.76
N TYR A 84 -4.09 0.74 2.93
CA TYR A 84 -5.18 0.75 3.92
C TYR A 84 -4.71 0.39 5.33
N SER A 85 -5.42 0.89 6.32
CA SER A 85 -5.25 0.49 7.71
C SER A 85 -5.94 -0.85 7.98
N SER A 86 -5.29 -1.72 8.76
CA SER A 86 -5.85 -2.99 9.21
C SER A 86 -5.37 -3.34 10.61
N SER A 87 -6.30 -3.79 11.45
CA SER A 87 -6.03 -4.32 12.79
C SER A 87 -5.95 -5.86 12.83
N SER A 88 -6.20 -6.53 11.70
CA SER A 88 -6.27 -8.00 11.63
C SER A 88 -4.96 -8.68 11.26
N VAL A 89 -4.03 -7.94 10.65
CA VAL A 89 -2.77 -8.49 10.11
C VAL A 89 -1.67 -8.62 11.16
N LEU A 90 -1.65 -7.76 12.18
CA LEU A 90 -0.71 -7.82 13.29
C LEU A 90 -1.48 -7.98 14.60
N LYS A 91 -1.20 -9.07 15.34
CA LYS A 91 -2.01 -9.50 16.51
C LYS A 91 -2.27 -8.43 17.58
N ASN A 92 -1.40 -7.42 17.71
CA ASN A 92 -1.45 -6.45 18.81
C ASN A 92 -1.22 -4.99 18.35
N SER A 93 -1.35 -4.70 17.05
CA SER A 93 -1.08 -3.34 16.53
C SER A 93 -1.85 -3.09 15.24
N ASP A 94 -2.29 -1.85 15.06
CA ASP A 94 -2.73 -1.41 13.74
C ASP A 94 -1.55 -1.41 12.77
N ALA A 95 -1.82 -1.80 11.54
CA ALA A 95 -0.84 -1.83 10.47
C ALA A 95 -1.35 -1.08 9.26
N LEU A 96 -0.47 -0.30 8.65
CA LEU A 96 -0.64 0.15 7.28
C LEU A 96 -0.22 -1.00 6.36
N VAL A 97 -1.20 -1.54 5.66
CA VAL A 97 -0.97 -2.50 4.57
C VAL A 97 -0.66 -1.69 3.31
N THR A 98 0.44 -2.01 2.64
CA THR A 98 0.85 -1.37 1.39
C THR A 98 1.17 -2.45 0.36
N TYR A 99 0.41 -2.50 -0.71
CA TYR A 99 0.68 -3.36 -1.86
C TYR A 99 1.16 -2.52 -3.03
N LEU A 100 2.38 -2.75 -3.48
CA LEU A 100 3.00 -2.06 -4.61
C LEU A 100 3.00 -2.97 -5.83
N VAL A 101 2.77 -2.42 -7.01
CA VAL A 101 2.84 -3.14 -8.29
C VAL A 101 3.55 -2.28 -9.31
N ASP A 102 4.40 -2.88 -10.13
CA ASP A 102 4.99 -2.23 -11.29
C ASP A 102 4.37 -2.74 -12.61
N LYS A 103 4.66 -2.04 -13.70
CA LYS A 103 4.16 -2.40 -15.03
C LYS A 103 4.63 -3.76 -15.55
N SER A 104 5.67 -4.35 -14.98
CA SER A 104 6.14 -5.70 -15.35
C SER A 104 5.23 -6.80 -14.79
N GLY A 105 4.34 -6.45 -13.86
CA GLY A 105 3.46 -7.41 -13.21
C GLY A 105 4.06 -8.04 -11.97
N VAL A 106 5.13 -7.46 -11.42
CA VAL A 106 5.66 -7.84 -10.11
C VAL A 106 5.04 -6.94 -9.05
N GLY A 107 4.69 -7.51 -7.89
CA GLY A 107 4.18 -6.76 -6.75
C GLY A 107 4.88 -7.11 -5.43
N ALA A 108 4.84 -6.18 -4.48
CA ALA A 108 5.41 -6.34 -3.15
C ALA A 108 4.43 -5.87 -2.07
N LEU A 109 4.22 -6.71 -1.05
CA LEU A 109 3.29 -6.46 0.05
C LEU A 109 4.06 -6.14 1.33
N TYR A 110 3.80 -4.98 1.92
CA TYR A 110 4.38 -4.53 3.18
C TYR A 110 3.30 -4.37 4.26
N PHE A 111 3.69 -4.68 5.50
CA PHE A 111 2.93 -4.39 6.70
C PHE A 111 3.75 -3.46 7.61
N THR A 112 3.22 -2.27 7.87
CA THR A 112 3.89 -1.27 8.71
C THR A 112 3.08 -1.00 9.96
N ALA A 113 3.54 -1.52 11.10
CA ALA A 113 2.92 -1.24 12.39
C ALA A 113 3.01 0.26 12.68
N TYR A 114 1.91 0.84 13.19
CA TYR A 114 1.90 2.24 13.61
C TYR A 114 1.08 2.45 14.88
N HIS A 115 1.38 3.55 15.57
CA HIS A 115 0.56 4.06 16.67
C HIS A 115 0.56 5.58 16.69
N PHE A 116 -0.35 6.16 17.48
CA PHE A 116 -0.46 7.60 17.67
C PHE A 116 0.17 8.03 18.98
N LYS A 117 0.97 9.10 18.94
CA LYS A 117 1.49 9.79 20.14
C LYS A 117 1.05 11.26 20.17
N GLY A 118 1.07 11.84 21.36
CA GLY A 118 0.77 13.25 21.60
C GLY A 118 -0.68 13.51 22.02
N LEU A 119 -0.85 14.35 23.04
CA LEU A 119 -2.15 14.72 23.63
C LEU A 119 -2.85 15.88 22.89
N LEU A 120 -2.07 16.79 22.28
CA LEU A 120 -2.56 18.03 21.64
C LEU A 120 -2.41 18.04 20.12
N LYS A 121 -1.27 17.57 19.59
CA LYS A 121 -1.05 17.27 18.18
C LYS A 121 -0.79 15.78 18.07
N LYS A 122 -1.68 15.06 17.38
CA LYS A 122 -1.52 13.63 17.14
C LYS A 122 -0.42 13.48 16.09
N LYS A 123 0.62 12.73 16.43
CA LYS A 123 1.69 12.37 15.53
C LYS A 123 1.61 10.87 15.26
N VAL A 124 1.72 10.47 14.00
CA VAL A 124 1.91 9.07 13.65
C VAL A 124 3.34 8.63 13.96
N VAL A 125 3.48 7.41 14.47
CA VAL A 125 4.77 6.76 14.66
C VAL A 125 4.69 5.39 14.01
N PHE A 126 5.54 5.17 13.00
CA PHE A 126 5.75 3.85 12.42
C PHE A 126 6.81 3.09 13.23
N ASP A 127 6.44 1.91 13.74
CA ASP A 127 7.27 1.15 14.69
C ASP A 127 8.13 0.10 14.00
N LYS A 128 7.51 -0.69 13.13
CA LYS A 128 8.11 -1.87 12.51
C LYS A 128 7.52 -2.09 11.14
N HIS A 129 8.40 -2.38 10.18
CA HIS A 129 8.03 -2.82 8.85
C HIS A 129 8.32 -4.31 8.69
N LEU A 130 7.43 -5.00 7.98
CA LEU A 130 7.57 -6.39 7.58
C LEU A 130 7.24 -6.47 6.09
N LEU A 131 8.18 -6.98 5.29
CA LEU A 131 7.86 -7.43 3.95
C LEU A 131 7.13 -8.78 4.06
N GLY A 132 5.89 -8.82 3.58
CA GLY A 132 5.04 -9.99 3.62
C GLY A 132 5.30 -10.94 2.46
N ALA A 133 5.31 -10.42 1.22
CA ALA A 133 5.46 -11.25 0.02
C ALA A 133 5.91 -10.44 -1.20
N VAL A 134 6.55 -11.12 -2.15
CA VAL A 134 6.75 -10.68 -3.54
C VAL A 134 5.97 -11.61 -4.47
N ILE A 135 5.24 -11.01 -5.42
CA ILE A 135 4.26 -11.69 -6.28
C ILE A 135 4.59 -11.39 -7.76
N ASP A 136 5.05 -12.39 -8.51
CA ASP A 136 5.50 -12.21 -9.91
C ASP A 136 4.36 -12.13 -10.94
N ASN A 137 3.15 -12.50 -10.54
CA ASN A 137 1.93 -12.41 -11.35
C ASN A 137 0.90 -11.51 -10.65
N ALA A 138 1.32 -10.29 -10.36
CA ALA A 138 0.54 -9.26 -9.68
C ALA A 138 -0.58 -8.67 -10.55
N LEU A 139 -0.59 -8.94 -11.86
CA LEU A 139 -1.60 -8.50 -12.83
C LEU A 139 -2.51 -9.64 -13.30
#